data_AF-A0A5N9FYK6-F1
#
_entry.id   AF-A0A5N9FYK6-F1
#
_cell.length_a   1.000
_cell.length_b   1.000
_cell.length_c   1.000
_cell.angle_alpha   90.00
_cell.angle_beta   90.00
_cell.angle_gamma   90.00
#
_symmetry.space_group_name_H-M   'P 1'
#
loop_
_entity.id
_entity.type
_entity.pdbx_description
1 polymer ?
#
loop_
_entity_poly.entity_id
_entity_poly.type
_entity_poly.pdbx_seq_one_letter_code
_entity_poly.pdbx_strand_id
1 'polypeptide(L)'
;MEMFWEFTKKGQKLVLRMEDKQEMIGGVRETKNGFDAFAKTFTMTPERAQKGLVSMEDAKEFVESFRPWELFLGPGDLQPESDVREIQ
;
A
#
# COMPACT_ATOMS: atom_id res chain seq x y z
N MET A 1 5.56 -15.98 -1.99
CA MET A 1 5.20 -14.67 -1.43
C MET A 1 4.59 -13.85 -2.55
N GLU A 2 3.48 -13.18 -2.29
CA GLU A 2 2.74 -12.41 -3.27
C GLU A 2 2.49 -11.01 -2.71
N MET A 3 2.54 -9.99 -3.58
CA MET A 3 2.19 -8.64 -3.19
C MET A 3 1.16 -8.11 -4.16
N PHE A 4 0.02 -7.67 -3.64
CA PHE A 4 -1.09 -7.23 -4.47
C PHE A 4 -1.84 -6.09 -3.80
N TRP A 5 -2.47 -5.28 -4.64
CA TRP A 5 -3.47 -4.33 -4.19
C TRP A 5 -4.81 -5.06 -4.02
N GLU A 6 -5.51 -4.77 -2.93
CA GLU A 6 -6.85 -5.30 -2.67
C GLU A 6 -7.81 -4.13 -2.47
N PHE A 7 -9.00 -4.20 -3.05
CA PHE A 7 -10.04 -3.22 -2.82
C PHE A 7 -10.45 -3.18 -1.34
N THR A 8 -10.89 -2.01 -0.90
CA THR A 8 -11.48 -1.78 0.41
C THR A 8 -12.74 -0.92 0.24
N LYS A 9 -13.54 -0.78 1.29
CA LYS A 9 -14.76 0.04 1.26
C LYS A 9 -14.56 1.49 0.80
N LYS A 10 -13.35 2.03 0.91
CA LYS A 10 -13.03 3.44 0.60
C LYS A 10 -11.67 3.60 -0.08
N GLY A 11 -11.20 2.63 -0.85
CA GLY A 11 -9.91 2.72 -1.53
C GLY A 11 -9.26 1.35 -1.71
N GLN A 12 -7.94 1.29 -1.65
CA GLN A 12 -7.17 0.06 -1.85
C GLN A 12 -6.10 -0.11 -0.77
N LYS A 13 -5.80 -1.34 -0.38
CA LYS A 13 -4.70 -1.65 0.54
C LYS A 13 -3.64 -2.46 -0.17
N LEU A 14 -2.39 -2.17 0.13
CA LEU A 14 -1.26 -2.96 -0.34
C LEU A 14 -1.04 -4.10 0.65
N VAL A 15 -1.15 -5.33 0.13
CA VAL A 15 -1.07 -6.56 0.90
C VAL A 15 0.17 -7.33 0.51
N LEU A 16 0.91 -7.79 1.51
CA LEU A 16 2.00 -8.74 1.35
C LEU A 16 1.57 -10.08 1.95
N ARG A 17 1.42 -11.08 1.11
CA ARG A 17 1.13 -12.47 1.49
C ARG A 17 2.42 -13.28 1.52
N MET A 18 2.73 -13.79 2.70
CA MET A 18 3.78 -14.77 2.96
C MET A 18 3.13 -16.15 3.18
N GLU A 19 3.94 -17.20 3.26
CA GLU A 19 3.45 -18.60 3.32
C GLU A 19 2.46 -18.86 4.48
N ASP A 20 2.68 -18.23 5.64
CA ASP A 20 1.88 -18.47 6.85
C ASP A 20 1.03 -17.26 7.26
N LYS A 21 1.23 -16.09 6.64
CA LYS A 21 0.57 -14.84 7.05
C LYS A 21 0.34 -13.85 5.92
N GLN A 22 -0.67 -13.01 6.10
CA GLN A 22 -0.95 -11.88 5.23
C GLN A 22 -0.84 -10.58 6.04
N GLU A 23 -0.08 -9.62 5.53
CA GLU A 23 0.20 -8.35 6.19
C GLU A 23 -0.21 -7.18 5.29
N MET A 24 -0.98 -6.24 5.82
CA MET A 24 -1.23 -4.98 5.12
C MET A 24 -0.01 -4.07 5.35
N ILE A 25 0.70 -3.75 4.27
CA ILE A 25 1.96 -2.97 4.33
C ILE A 25 1.81 -1.55 3.79
N GLY A 26 0.64 -1.17 3.30
CA GLY A 26 0.31 0.20 2.89
C GLY A 26 -1.15 0.33 2.50
N GLY A 27 -1.58 1.55 2.19
CA GLY A 27 -2.94 1.78 1.76
C GLY A 27 -3.18 3.15 1.17
N VAL A 28 -4.19 3.20 0.30
CA VAL A 28 -4.74 4.39 -0.33
C VAL A 28 -6.21 4.46 0.03
N ARG A 29 -6.66 5.63 0.46
CA ARG A 29 -8.04 5.88 0.86
C ARG A 29 -8.58 7.11 0.15
N GLU A 30 -9.76 6.98 -0.43
CA GLU A 30 -10.54 8.09 -0.95
C GLU A 30 -11.12 8.94 0.19
N THR A 31 -11.00 10.24 0.02
CA THR A 31 -11.51 11.27 0.90
C THR A 31 -12.29 12.31 0.10
N LYS A 32 -12.99 13.21 0.80
CA LYS A 32 -13.72 14.31 0.16
C LYS A 32 -12.82 15.28 -0.63
N ASN A 33 -11.52 15.29 -0.38
CA ASN A 33 -10.56 16.24 -0.94
C ASN A 33 -9.48 15.55 -1.80
N GLY A 34 -9.74 14.33 -2.27
CA GLY A 34 -8.76 13.52 -3.02
C GLY A 34 -8.39 12.24 -2.26
N PHE A 35 -7.15 11.79 -2.38
CA PHE A 35 -6.70 10.51 -1.85
C PHE A 35 -5.65 10.67 -0.75
N ASP A 36 -5.77 9.87 0.30
CA ASP A 36 -4.79 9.76 1.36
C ASP A 36 -4.02 8.45 1.17
N ALA A 37 -2.70 8.53 1.12
CA ALA A 37 -1.80 7.39 0.98
C ALA A 37 -0.97 7.21 2.24
N PHE A 38 -0.65 5.96 2.60
CA PHE A 38 0.29 5.66 3.66
C PHE A 38 1.04 4.34 3.45
N ALA A 39 2.30 4.30 3.88
CA ALA A 39 3.12 3.11 3.92
C ALA A 39 3.34 2.67 5.38
N LYS A 40 3.03 1.41 5.70
CA LYS A 40 3.16 0.86 7.06
C LYS A 40 4.62 0.58 7.37
N THR A 41 5.04 0.96 8.58
CA THR A 41 6.34 0.56 9.13
C THR A 41 6.17 0.11 10.58
N PHE A 42 7.25 -0.37 11.20
CA PHE A 42 7.26 -0.72 12.63
C PHE A 42 6.97 0.47 13.55
N THR A 43 7.15 1.71 13.05
CA THR A 43 6.84 2.96 13.76
C THR A 43 5.92 3.85 12.92
N MET A 44 5.21 4.78 13.54
CA MET A 44 4.43 5.77 12.79
C MET A 44 5.34 6.91 12.34
N THR A 45 5.71 6.94 11.05
CA THR A 45 6.56 7.98 10.48
C THR A 45 5.71 8.93 9.63
N PRO A 46 5.58 10.22 10.00
CA PRO A 46 4.67 11.15 9.32
C PRO A 46 5.02 11.36 7.84
N GLU A 47 6.30 11.25 7.46
CA GLU A 47 6.76 11.34 6.06
C GLU A 47 6.23 10.19 5.18
N ARG A 48 5.75 9.11 5.77
CA ARG A 48 5.20 7.94 5.07
C ARG A 48 3.68 7.99 4.95
N ALA A 49 3.08 9.15 5.17
CA ALA A 49 1.69 9.40 4.92
C ALA A 49 1.52 10.73 4.18
N GLN A 50 0.79 10.71 3.07
CA GLN A 50 0.47 11.91 2.31
C GLN A 50 -1.04 12.01 2.11
N LYS A 51 -1.57 13.22 2.23
CA LYS A 51 -2.99 13.51 2.15
C LYS A 51 -3.30 14.42 0.97
N GLY A 52 -4.52 14.32 0.44
CA GLY A 52 -4.99 15.20 -0.63
C GLY A 52 -4.30 14.99 -1.97
N LEU A 53 -3.88 13.75 -2.26
CA LEU A 53 -3.38 13.36 -3.57
C LEU A 53 -4.49 13.45 -4.61
N VAL A 54 -4.12 13.80 -5.83
CA VAL A 54 -5.09 14.13 -6.90
C VAL A 54 -5.75 12.88 -7.50
N SER A 55 -5.11 11.72 -7.38
CA SER A 55 -5.59 10.47 -8.00
C SER A 55 -5.16 9.24 -7.22
N MET A 56 -5.87 8.13 -7.45
CA MET A 56 -5.55 6.84 -6.83
C MET A 56 -4.19 6.30 -7.32
N GLU A 57 -3.83 6.56 -8.57
CA GLU A 57 -2.54 6.16 -9.14
C GLU A 57 -1.38 6.88 -8.46
N ASP A 58 -1.40 8.22 -8.37
CA ASP A 58 -0.41 9.00 -7.60
C ASP A 58 -0.26 8.50 -6.15
N ALA A 59 -1.39 8.11 -5.55
CA ALA A 59 -1.40 7.60 -4.20
C ALA A 59 -0.79 6.21 -4.07
N LYS A 60 -0.97 5.33 -5.06
CA LYS A 60 -0.30 4.03 -5.11
C LYS A 60 1.19 4.20 -5.34
N GLU A 61 1.59 5.05 -6.29
CA GLU A 61 3.00 5.36 -6.57
C GLU A 61 3.72 5.92 -5.34
N PHE A 62 3.05 6.78 -4.57
CA PHE A 62 3.59 7.25 -3.29
C PHE A 62 3.90 6.08 -2.35
N VAL A 63 2.96 5.17 -2.14
CA VAL A 63 3.16 4.00 -1.26
C VAL A 63 4.30 3.11 -1.78
N GLU A 64 4.33 2.85 -3.07
CA GLU A 64 5.32 2.01 -3.75
C GLU A 64 6.73 2.62 -3.68
N SER A 65 6.84 3.95 -3.79
CA SER A 65 8.12 4.67 -3.65
C SER A 65 8.78 4.47 -2.28
N PHE A 66 8.02 4.22 -1.22
CA PHE A 66 8.55 3.93 0.12
C PHE A 66 8.99 2.48 0.30
N ARG A 67 8.65 1.61 -0.66
CA ARG A 67 8.97 0.18 -0.65
C ARG A 67 8.72 -0.46 0.73
N PRO A 68 7.52 -0.33 1.32
CA PRO A 68 7.25 -0.78 2.70
C PRO A 68 7.51 -2.28 2.93
N TRP A 69 7.46 -3.09 1.88
CA TRP A 69 7.81 -4.52 1.92
C TRP A 69 9.27 -4.79 2.29
N GLU A 70 10.21 -3.86 2.01
CA GLU A 70 11.63 -4.05 2.35
C GLU A 70 11.84 -4.21 3.86
N LEU A 71 10.94 -3.67 4.68
CA LEU A 71 10.96 -3.85 6.13
C LEU A 71 10.61 -5.27 6.58
N PHE A 72 9.92 -6.02 5.73
CA PHE A 72 9.45 -7.37 6.01
C PHE A 72 10.26 -8.45 5.29
N LEU A 73 10.77 -8.14 4.10
CA LEU A 73 11.46 -9.08 3.21
C LEU A 73 12.97 -8.82 3.10
N GLY A 74 13.43 -7.64 3.53
CA GLY A 74 14.76 -7.13 3.20
C GLY A 74 14.79 -6.41 1.85
N PRO A 75 15.95 -5.83 1.47
CA PRO A 75 16.10 -5.13 0.20
C PRO A 75 15.91 -6.07 -0.99
N GLY A 76 15.15 -5.63 -2.00
CA GLY A 76 14.88 -6.44 -3.20
C GLY A 76 13.95 -5.75 -4.20
N ASP A 77 13.89 -6.32 -5.41
CA ASP A 77 13.13 -5.79 -6.56
C ASP A 77 11.69 -6.36 -6.63
N LEU A 78 11.05 -6.53 -5.47
CA LEU A 78 9.68 -7.03 -5.45
C LEU A 78 8.72 -5.89 -5.81
N GLN A 79 7.85 -6.15 -6.79
CA GLN A 79 6.82 -5.20 -7.21
C GLN A 79 5.42 -5.77 -6.92
N PRO A 80 4.44 -4.91 -6.57
CA PRO A 80 3.06 -5.35 -6.47
C PRO A 80 2.51 -5.75 -7.84
N GLU A 81 1.59 -6.70 -7.83
CA GLU A 81 0.81 -7.06 -9.00
C GLU A 81 -0.02 -5.87 -9.49
N SER A 82 -0.10 -5.71 -10.81
CA SER A 82 -0.87 -4.65 -11.45
C SER A 82 -2.38 -4.81 -11.22
N ASP A 83 -2.86 -6.05 -11.14
CA ASP A 83 -4.26 -6.37 -10.89
C ASP A 83 -4.64 -6.11 -9.43
N VAL A 84 -5.74 -5.36 -9.26
CA VAL A 84 -6.33 -5.10 -7.95
C VAL A 84 -7.36 -6.19 -7.64
N ARG A 85 -7.13 -6.93 -6.57
CA ARG A 85 -8.00 -8.03 -6.15
C ARG A 85 -9.26 -7.50 -5.47
N GLU A 86 -10.40 -8.11 -5.76
CA GLU A 86 -11.67 -7.80 -5.09
C GLU A 86 -11.66 -8.25 -3.62
N ILE A 87 -12.49 -7.60 -2.82
CA ILE A 87 -12.72 -7.97 -1.42
C ILE A 87 -13.46 -9.31 -1.44
N GLN A 88 -12.81 -10.39 -1.00
CA GLN A 88 -13.49 -11.68 -0.77
C GLN A 88 -14.38 -11.64 0.48
#